data_AF-A0A2V6QQW1-F1
#
_entry.id   AF-A0A2V6QQW1-F1
#
_cell.length_a   1.000
_cell.length_b   1.000
_cell.length_c   1.000
_cell.angle_alpha   90.00
_cell.angle_beta   90.00
_cell.angle_gamma   90.00
#
_symmetry.space_group_name_H-M   'P 1'
#
loop_
_entity.id
_entity.type
_entity.pdbx_description
1 polymer ?
#
loop_
_entity_poly.entity_id
_entity_poly.type
_entity_poly.pdbx_seq_one_letter_code
_entity_poly.pdbx_strand_id
1 'polypeptide(L)'
;MSDATPPPAQPSTATCARCEKTLTEGDRVLAADRAFCRSCYEVLKFELQQAVARMSQDINYPLATLGAVLGGAVGALAWWGFTVLTEIGFGLVAVVIGFLAGHGAVRFAGGKRSAGLQAIAVTAGALSFLVAAYLVNMTFINQALQQRGETWRIPFPPHSVDMFYRVLAVNFGLMKLVFLAIVVYEAWVIPRPPKLDLAA
;
A
#
# COMPACT_ATOMS: atom_id res chain seq x y z
N MET A 1 -30.14 40.34 -40.51
CA MET A 1 -31.12 40.32 -39.41
C MET A 1 -31.45 38.85 -39.20
N SER A 2 -30.99 38.17 -38.15
CA SER A 2 -30.92 38.62 -36.76
C SER A 2 -29.81 37.90 -35.98
N ASP A 3 -28.92 38.68 -35.36
CA ASP A 3 -28.05 38.25 -34.28
C ASP A 3 -28.92 37.96 -33.05
N ALA A 4 -29.06 36.69 -32.67
CA ALA A 4 -29.63 36.31 -31.40
C ALA A 4 -28.51 36.24 -30.36
N THR A 5 -28.26 37.36 -29.68
CA THR A 5 -27.45 37.41 -28.46
C THR A 5 -27.98 36.37 -27.47
N PRO A 6 -27.13 35.48 -26.92
CA PRO A 6 -27.56 34.57 -25.86
C PRO A 6 -28.06 35.39 -24.68
N PRO A 7 -29.17 35.01 -24.02
CA PRO A 7 -29.63 35.70 -22.82
C PRO A 7 -28.50 35.70 -21.76
N PRO A 8 -28.30 36.80 -21.01
CA PRO A 8 -27.31 36.84 -19.96
C PRO A 8 -27.59 35.69 -19.00
N ALA A 9 -26.59 34.85 -18.73
CA ALA A 9 -26.68 33.80 -17.75
C ALA A 9 -27.19 34.42 -16.44
N GLN A 10 -28.40 34.02 -16.02
CA GLN A 10 -28.93 34.46 -14.74
C GLN A 10 -27.89 34.13 -13.67
N PRO A 11 -27.59 35.05 -12.73
CA PRO A 11 -26.73 34.72 -11.62
C PRO A 11 -27.44 33.60 -10.85
N SER A 12 -27.02 32.35 -11.08
CA SER A 12 -27.50 31.23 -10.29
C SER A 12 -27.13 31.59 -8.86
N THR A 13 -28.14 31.96 -8.07
CA THR A 13 -28.01 32.17 -6.63
C THR A 13 -27.52 30.86 -6.05
N ALA A 14 -26.20 30.69 -6.00
CA ALA A 14 -25.59 29.50 -5.47
C ALA A 14 -26.00 29.44 -4.00
N THR A 15 -26.71 28.39 -3.62
CA THR A 15 -27.06 28.14 -2.21
C THR A 15 -25.95 27.32 -1.57
N CYS A 16 -25.72 27.54 -0.29
CA CYS A 16 -24.77 26.71 0.44
C CYS A 16 -25.30 25.27 0.53
N ALA A 17 -24.48 24.30 0.13
CA ALA A 17 -24.86 22.88 0.15
C ALA A 17 -25.08 22.28 1.57
N ARG A 18 -24.80 23.04 2.64
CA ARG A 18 -24.96 22.59 4.04
C ARG A 18 -26.09 23.30 4.78
N CYS A 19 -26.21 24.63 4.63
CA CYS A 19 -27.19 25.44 5.37
C CYS A 19 -28.24 26.10 4.48
N GLU A 20 -28.21 25.83 3.16
CA GLU A 20 -29.16 26.31 2.15
C GLU A 20 -29.24 27.84 1.99
N LYS A 21 -28.40 28.59 2.72
CA LYS A 21 -28.32 30.05 2.63
C LYS A 21 -27.90 30.48 1.22
N THR A 22 -28.54 31.51 0.68
CA THR A 22 -28.12 32.17 -0.56
C THR A 22 -26.74 32.81 -0.41
N LEU A 23 -25.82 32.48 -1.31
CA LEU A 23 -24.44 32.95 -1.28
C LEU A 23 -24.29 34.22 -2.13
N THR A 24 -23.61 35.21 -1.56
CA THR A 24 -23.04 36.35 -2.29
C THR A 24 -21.63 36.00 -2.79
N GLU A 25 -21.16 36.65 -3.85
CA GLU A 25 -19.85 36.31 -4.46
C GLU A 25 -18.65 36.41 -3.51
N GLY A 26 -18.74 37.21 -2.45
CA GLY A 26 -17.68 37.35 -1.43
C GLY A 26 -17.67 36.27 -0.35
N ASP A 27 -18.77 35.54 -0.15
CA ASP A 27 -18.92 34.53 0.92
C ASP A 27 -18.93 33.09 0.40
N ARG A 28 -18.87 32.91 -0.93
CA ARG A 28 -18.84 31.59 -1.58
C ARG A 28 -17.43 30.99 -1.53
N VAL A 29 -17.35 29.75 -1.06
CA VAL A 29 -16.15 28.90 -1.16
C VAL A 29 -16.53 27.69 -2.01
N LEU A 30 -15.81 27.48 -3.13
CA LEU A 30 -16.01 26.33 -4.00
C LEU A 30 -15.16 25.16 -3.51
N ALA A 31 -15.79 24.02 -3.25
CA ALA A 31 -15.13 22.77 -2.88
C ALA A 31 -15.62 21.67 -3.83
N ALA A 32 -14.74 21.24 -4.73
CA ALA A 32 -15.06 20.32 -5.83
C ALA A 32 -16.27 20.80 -6.67
N ASP A 33 -17.39 20.09 -6.60
CA ASP A 33 -18.63 20.35 -7.34
C ASP A 33 -19.68 21.16 -6.55
N ARG A 34 -19.36 21.60 -5.32
CA ARG A 34 -20.32 22.25 -4.41
C ARG A 34 -19.83 23.59 -3.89
N ALA A 35 -20.79 24.50 -3.65
CA ALA A 35 -20.54 25.81 -3.03
C ALA A 35 -20.93 25.79 -1.54
N PHE A 36 -20.05 26.31 -0.69
CA PHE A 36 -20.26 26.44 0.75
C PHE A 36 -20.13 27.88 1.20
N CYS A 37 -20.82 28.23 2.29
CA CYS A 37 -20.61 29.48 3.01
C CYS A 37 -19.29 29.41 3.80
N ARG A 38 -18.58 30.52 4.01
CA ARG A 38 -17.28 30.52 4.71
C ARG A 38 -17.32 29.83 6.08
N SER A 39 -18.33 30.10 6.91
CA SER A 39 -18.49 29.43 8.21
C SER A 39 -18.80 27.94 8.08
N CYS A 40 -19.63 27.57 7.13
CA CYS A 40 -19.98 26.17 6.83
C CYS A 40 -18.75 25.37 6.37
N TYR A 41 -17.90 26.00 5.56
CA TYR A 41 -16.66 25.42 5.07
C TYR A 41 -15.65 25.21 6.19
N GLU A 42 -15.47 26.18 7.10
CA GLU A 42 -14.57 26.02 8.25
C GLU A 42 -15.02 24.93 9.22
N VAL A 43 -16.34 24.81 9.48
CA VAL A 43 -16.87 23.71 10.30
C VAL A 43 -16.65 22.35 9.62
N LEU A 44 -16.92 22.25 8.31
CA LEU A 44 -16.67 21.04 7.55
C LEU A 44 -15.19 20.65 7.56
N LYS A 45 -14.30 21.64 7.37
CA LYS A 45 -12.85 21.48 7.42
C LYS A 45 -12.40 20.95 8.78
N PHE A 46 -12.91 21.52 9.86
CA PHE A 46 -12.61 21.09 11.22
C PHE A 46 -13.11 19.67 11.52
N GLU A 47 -14.35 19.33 11.13
CA GLU A 47 -14.91 17.98 11.26
C GLU A 47 -14.09 16.95 10.48
N LEU A 48 -13.67 17.28 9.26
CA LEU A 48 -12.85 16.42 8.41
C LEU A 48 -11.44 16.23 9.00
N GLN A 49 -10.82 17.29 9.51
CA GLN A 49 -9.54 17.22 10.21
C GLN A 49 -9.64 16.35 11.47
N GLN A 50 -10.72 16.49 12.26
CA GLN A 50 -10.95 15.62 13.41
C GLN A 50 -11.17 14.16 13.03
N ALA A 51 -11.95 13.89 11.97
CA ALA A 51 -12.17 12.54 11.47
C ALA A 51 -10.86 11.89 10.99
N VAL A 52 -10.01 12.63 10.28
CA VAL A 52 -8.69 12.16 9.85
C VAL A 52 -7.75 11.95 11.04
N ALA A 53 -7.74 12.86 12.02
CA ALA A 53 -6.95 12.70 13.23
C ALA A 53 -7.33 11.41 13.98
N ARG A 54 -8.64 11.12 14.13
CA ARG A 54 -9.14 9.90 14.76
C ARG A 54 -8.73 8.62 14.02
N MET A 55 -8.58 8.65 12.69
CA MET A 55 -8.08 7.49 11.93
C MET A 55 -6.64 7.09 12.29
N SER A 56 -5.86 8.02 12.85
CA SER A 56 -4.47 7.80 13.28
C SER A 56 -4.27 7.63 14.78
N GLN A 57 -5.32 7.83 15.59
CA GLN A 57 -5.26 7.67 17.05
C GLN A 57 -5.50 6.21 17.48
N ASP A 58 -4.92 5.80 18.60
CA ASP A 58 -5.05 4.47 19.22
C ASP A 58 -4.78 3.29 18.24
N ILE A 59 -3.73 3.40 17.44
CA ILE A 59 -3.31 2.31 16.55
C ILE A 59 -2.62 1.23 17.36
N ASN A 60 -3.12 0.00 17.27
CA ASN A 60 -2.47 -1.15 17.85
C ASN A 60 -1.34 -1.64 16.94
N TYR A 61 -0.17 -0.99 17.05
CA TYR A 61 1.02 -1.33 16.27
C TYR A 61 1.48 -2.80 16.44
N PRO A 62 1.47 -3.40 17.64
CA PRO A 62 1.82 -4.81 17.81
C PRO A 62 0.95 -5.77 16.99
N LEU A 63 -0.38 -5.60 17.05
CA LEU A 63 -1.30 -6.41 16.25
C LEU A 63 -1.13 -6.14 14.76
N ALA A 64 -0.91 -4.89 14.35
CA ALA A 64 -0.63 -4.56 12.96
C ALA A 64 0.64 -5.24 12.44
N THR A 65 1.72 -5.26 13.23
CA THR A 65 2.96 -5.96 12.88
C THR A 65 2.71 -7.46 12.72
N LEU A 66 1.95 -8.07 13.64
CA LEU A 66 1.58 -9.48 13.54
C LEU A 66 0.79 -9.74 12.24
N GLY A 67 -0.19 -8.90 11.93
CA GLY A 67 -0.98 -8.99 10.70
C GLY A 67 -0.11 -8.86 9.44
N ALA A 68 0.84 -7.92 9.44
CA ALA A 68 1.76 -7.71 8.32
C ALA A 68 2.69 -8.91 8.11
N VAL A 69 3.25 -9.47 9.19
CA VAL A 69 4.13 -10.65 9.15
C VAL A 69 3.36 -11.88 8.68
N LEU A 70 2.14 -12.11 9.17
CA LEU A 70 1.31 -13.22 8.72
C LEU A 70 0.94 -13.09 7.24
N GLY A 71 0.52 -11.90 6.81
CA GLY A 71 0.21 -11.62 5.41
C GLY A 71 1.42 -11.83 4.51
N GLY A 72 2.58 -11.31 4.91
CA GLY A 72 3.84 -11.50 4.19
C GLY A 72 4.29 -12.95 4.14
N ALA A 73 4.15 -13.72 5.24
CA ALA A 73 4.47 -15.14 5.28
C ALA A 73 3.59 -15.96 4.33
N VAL A 74 2.27 -15.70 4.31
CA VAL A 74 1.35 -16.35 3.37
C VAL A 74 1.72 -16.01 1.93
N GLY A 75 2.00 -14.75 1.63
CA GLY A 75 2.45 -14.33 0.30
C GLY A 75 3.77 -15.00 -0.12
N ALA A 76 4.73 -15.07 0.79
CA ALA A 76 6.03 -15.70 0.57
C ALA A 76 5.89 -17.19 0.24
N LEU A 77 5.09 -17.92 1.02
CA LEU A 77 4.82 -19.34 0.80
C LEU A 77 4.07 -19.59 -0.51
N ALA A 78 3.07 -18.75 -0.83
CA ALA A 78 2.34 -18.83 -2.08
C ALA A 78 3.28 -18.63 -3.29
N TRP A 79 4.18 -17.64 -3.22
CA TRP A 79 5.14 -17.39 -4.29
C TRP A 79 6.18 -18.49 -4.44
N TRP A 80 6.78 -18.91 -3.33
CA TRP A 80 7.75 -20.00 -3.34
C TRP A 80 7.15 -21.28 -3.90
N GLY A 81 5.98 -21.71 -3.39
CA GLY A 81 5.29 -22.90 -3.86
C GLY A 81 4.93 -22.81 -5.35
N PHE A 82 4.37 -21.69 -5.79
CA PHE A 82 4.04 -21.48 -7.20
C PHE A 82 5.28 -21.56 -8.10
N THR A 83 6.38 -20.90 -7.72
CA THR A 83 7.60 -20.85 -8.54
C THR A 83 8.28 -22.21 -8.63
N VAL A 84 8.30 -22.98 -7.52
CA VAL A 84 8.88 -24.33 -7.50
C VAL A 84 8.05 -25.31 -8.33
N LEU A 85 6.71 -25.19 -8.32
CA LEU A 85 5.83 -26.10 -9.06
C LEU A 85 5.76 -25.80 -10.56
N THR A 86 5.91 -24.53 -10.95
CA THR A 86 5.75 -24.09 -12.34
C THR A 86 7.07 -23.83 -13.06
N GLU A 87 8.18 -23.74 -12.32
CA GLU A 87 9.50 -23.32 -12.83
C GLU A 87 9.51 -21.91 -13.48
N ILE A 88 8.43 -21.13 -13.31
CA ILE A 88 8.26 -19.80 -13.91
C ILE A 88 8.37 -18.73 -12.82
N GLY A 89 9.33 -17.81 -13.00
CA GLY A 89 9.50 -16.62 -12.16
C GLY A 89 8.51 -15.52 -12.54
N PHE A 90 7.27 -15.59 -12.07
CA PHE A 90 6.22 -14.63 -12.44
C PHE A 90 6.19 -13.41 -11.51
N GLY A 91 6.36 -12.21 -12.07
CA GLY A 91 6.39 -10.95 -11.32
C GLY A 91 5.07 -10.56 -10.65
N LEU A 92 3.92 -11.07 -11.13
CA LEU A 92 2.60 -10.79 -10.54
C LEU A 92 2.54 -11.20 -9.06
N VAL A 93 3.29 -12.22 -8.66
CA VAL A 93 3.24 -12.71 -7.27
C VAL A 93 3.92 -11.73 -6.29
N ALA A 94 4.78 -10.83 -6.79
CA ALA A 94 5.30 -9.72 -6.00
C ALA A 94 4.17 -8.79 -5.50
N VAL A 95 3.15 -8.57 -6.33
CA VAL A 95 1.95 -7.81 -5.94
C VAL A 95 1.23 -8.50 -4.80
N VAL A 96 1.12 -9.83 -4.84
CA VAL A 96 0.44 -10.63 -3.80
C VAL A 96 1.13 -10.46 -2.44
N ILE A 97 2.46 -10.50 -2.37
CA ILE A 97 3.20 -10.33 -1.11
C ILE A 97 2.96 -8.94 -0.52
N GLY A 98 3.17 -7.89 -1.33
CA GLY A 98 2.98 -6.51 -0.88
C GLY A 98 1.53 -6.23 -0.47
N PHE A 99 0.58 -6.75 -1.26
CA PHE A 99 -0.85 -6.65 -0.97
C PHE A 99 -1.22 -7.32 0.35
N LEU A 100 -0.81 -8.57 0.56
CA LEU A 100 -1.15 -9.31 1.78
C LEU A 100 -0.48 -8.72 3.02
N ALA A 101 0.77 -8.26 2.91
CA ALA A 101 1.46 -7.59 4.02
C ALA A 101 0.77 -6.26 4.39
N GLY A 102 0.45 -5.42 3.40
CA GLY A 102 -0.26 -4.16 3.61
C GLY A 102 -1.68 -4.36 4.14
N HIS A 103 -2.42 -5.30 3.56
CA HIS A 103 -3.79 -5.61 3.98
C HIS A 103 -3.82 -6.24 5.38
N GLY A 104 -2.88 -7.13 5.68
CA GLY A 104 -2.69 -7.71 7.01
C GLY A 104 -2.42 -6.64 8.06
N ALA A 105 -1.51 -5.69 7.77
CA ALA A 105 -1.23 -4.57 8.66
C ALA A 105 -2.47 -3.74 8.97
N VAL A 106 -3.23 -3.33 7.95
CA VAL A 106 -4.43 -2.49 8.10
C VAL A 106 -5.56 -3.25 8.79
N ARG A 107 -5.77 -4.53 8.43
CA ARG A 107 -6.87 -5.34 8.99
C ARG A 107 -6.70 -5.59 10.48
N PHE A 108 -5.45 -5.78 10.93
CA PHE A 108 -5.13 -5.97 12.34
C PHE A 108 -4.97 -4.65 13.11
N ALA A 109 -4.70 -3.54 12.42
CA ALA A 109 -4.78 -2.19 12.98
C ALA A 109 -6.22 -1.68 13.20
N GLY A 110 -7.24 -2.49 12.88
CA GLY A 110 -8.66 -2.10 12.99
C GLY A 110 -9.14 -1.21 11.84
N GLY A 111 -8.54 -1.31 10.65
CA GLY A 111 -8.89 -0.47 9.49
C GLY A 111 -8.23 0.91 9.50
N LYS A 112 -7.43 1.22 10.52
CA LYS A 112 -6.70 2.48 10.67
C LYS A 112 -5.56 2.59 9.65
N ARG A 113 -5.19 3.83 9.32
CA ARG A 113 -4.13 4.15 8.35
C ARG A 113 -3.21 5.22 8.90
N SER A 114 -1.90 4.98 8.86
CA SER A 114 -0.88 5.90 9.36
C SER A 114 0.45 5.64 8.68
N ALA A 115 1.34 6.64 8.70
CA ALA A 115 2.71 6.49 8.17
C ALA A 115 3.49 5.36 8.89
N GLY A 116 3.26 5.15 10.19
CA GLY A 116 3.88 4.05 10.93
C GLY A 116 3.44 2.67 10.42
N LEU A 117 2.16 2.52 10.04
CA LEU A 117 1.66 1.29 9.43
C LEU A 117 2.28 1.04 8.05
N GLN A 118 2.56 2.10 7.28
CA GLN A 118 3.28 1.99 6.00
C GLN A 118 4.68 1.43 6.20
N ALA A 119 5.43 1.94 7.19
CA ALA A 119 6.78 1.45 7.49
C ALA A 119 6.76 -0.03 7.91
N ILE A 120 5.80 -0.44 8.74
CA ILE A 120 5.64 -1.84 9.17
C ILE A 120 5.32 -2.75 7.98
N ALA A 121 4.32 -2.38 7.17
CA ALA A 121 3.91 -3.17 6.01
C ALA A 121 5.05 -3.33 4.99
N VAL A 122 5.77 -2.24 4.69
CA VAL A 122 6.92 -2.26 3.78
C VAL A 122 8.04 -3.14 4.32
N THR A 123 8.39 -2.98 5.60
CA THR A 123 9.46 -3.78 6.23
C THR A 123 9.10 -5.26 6.24
N ALA A 124 7.88 -5.61 6.66
CA ALA A 124 7.41 -6.99 6.65
C ALA A 124 7.36 -7.56 5.23
N GLY A 125 6.77 -6.84 4.27
CA GLY A 125 6.67 -7.27 2.88
C GLY A 125 8.03 -7.47 2.22
N ALA A 126 8.97 -6.54 2.42
CA ALA A 126 10.32 -6.66 1.89
C ALA A 126 11.05 -7.87 2.49
N LEU A 127 10.99 -8.07 3.81
CA LEU A 127 11.59 -9.24 4.46
C LEU A 127 10.97 -10.55 3.96
N SER A 128 9.64 -10.60 3.83
CA SER A 128 8.94 -11.76 3.27
C SER A 128 9.35 -12.05 1.83
N PHE A 129 9.53 -11.03 0.98
CA PHE A 129 10.04 -11.20 -0.37
C PHE A 129 11.46 -11.77 -0.37
N LEU A 130 12.36 -11.25 0.47
CA LEU A 130 13.74 -11.74 0.55
C LEU A 130 13.79 -13.21 1.02
N VAL A 131 12.96 -13.56 2.01
CA VAL A 131 12.83 -14.96 2.48
C VAL A 131 12.30 -15.86 1.37
N ALA A 132 11.25 -15.44 0.65
CA ALA A 132 10.72 -16.21 -0.48
C ALA A 132 11.76 -16.40 -1.59
N ALA A 133 12.50 -15.34 -1.94
CA ALA A 133 13.56 -15.41 -2.93
C ALA A 133 14.70 -16.34 -2.50
N TYR A 134 15.04 -16.37 -1.21
CA TYR A 134 15.97 -17.35 -0.64
C TYR A 134 15.43 -18.77 -0.78
N LEU A 135 14.18 -19.02 -0.38
CA LEU A 135 13.57 -20.35 -0.45
C LEU A 135 13.54 -20.89 -1.89
N VAL A 136 13.19 -20.04 -2.86
CA VAL A 136 13.22 -20.40 -4.29
C VAL A 136 14.62 -20.79 -4.73
N ASN A 137 15.63 -19.94 -4.46
CA ASN A 137 17.01 -20.23 -4.82
C ASN A 137 17.52 -21.51 -4.12
N MET A 138 17.23 -21.67 -2.83
CA MET A 138 17.58 -22.85 -2.05
C MET A 138 17.01 -24.13 -2.67
N THR A 139 15.72 -24.13 -3.05
CA THR A 139 15.07 -25.29 -3.65
C THR A 139 15.74 -25.68 -4.97
N PHE A 140 15.94 -24.72 -5.89
CA PHE A 140 16.56 -25.00 -7.18
C PHE A 140 18.04 -25.40 -7.06
N ILE A 141 18.80 -24.77 -6.15
CA ILE A 141 20.19 -25.17 -5.90
C ILE A 141 20.23 -26.60 -5.34
N ASN A 142 19.38 -26.93 -4.37
CA ASN A 142 19.33 -28.28 -3.80
C ASN A 142 18.93 -29.34 -4.84
N GLN A 143 18.03 -29.02 -5.77
CA GLN A 143 17.70 -29.91 -6.88
C GLN A 143 18.90 -30.11 -7.82
N ALA A 144 19.63 -29.04 -8.16
CA ALA A 144 20.83 -29.13 -8.99
C ALA A 144 21.96 -29.92 -8.32
N LEU A 145 22.16 -29.77 -7.00
CA LEU A 145 23.14 -30.54 -6.22
C LEU A 145 22.79 -32.03 -6.19
N GLN A 146 21.51 -32.36 -5.99
CA GLN A 146 21.03 -33.75 -6.04
C GLN A 146 21.26 -34.39 -7.42
N GLN A 147 21.02 -33.66 -8.51
CA GLN A 147 21.29 -34.14 -9.86
C GLN A 147 22.79 -34.39 -10.11
N ARG A 148 23.68 -33.68 -9.40
CA ARG A 148 25.14 -33.89 -9.42
C ARG A 148 25.62 -35.01 -8.50
N GLY A 149 24.72 -35.64 -7.73
CA GLY A 149 25.06 -36.68 -6.76
C GLY A 149 25.70 -36.17 -5.48
N GLU A 150 25.63 -34.86 -5.20
CA GLU A 150 26.13 -34.29 -3.94
C GLU A 150 25.17 -34.61 -2.78
N THR A 151 25.71 -35.00 -1.64
CA THR A 151 24.93 -35.37 -0.45
C THR A 151 24.61 -34.19 0.47
N TRP A 152 25.31 -33.07 0.30
CA TRP A 152 25.09 -31.84 1.06
C TRP A 152 23.90 -31.04 0.51
N ARG A 153 23.17 -30.36 1.40
CA ARG A 153 22.03 -29.52 1.06
C ARG A 153 22.11 -28.19 1.79
N ILE A 154 21.64 -27.13 1.14
CA ILE A 154 21.40 -25.83 1.73
C ILE A 154 20.20 -25.95 2.68
N PRO A 155 20.35 -25.69 3.99
CA PRO A 155 19.28 -25.81 4.97
C PRO A 155 18.41 -24.56 5.06
N PHE A 156 17.23 -24.75 5.64
CA PHE A 156 16.37 -23.67 6.16
C PHE A 156 16.00 -24.01 7.61
N PRO A 157 16.21 -23.10 8.57
CA PRO A 157 16.73 -21.74 8.43
C PRO A 157 18.24 -21.68 8.07
N PRO A 158 18.71 -20.57 7.46
CA PRO A 158 20.14 -20.38 7.18
C PRO A 158 20.96 -20.32 8.47
N HIS A 159 22.14 -20.94 8.48
CA HIS A 159 23.03 -20.95 9.65
C HIS A 159 23.67 -19.59 9.94
N SER A 160 23.82 -18.75 8.91
CA SER A 160 24.40 -17.42 9.02
C SER A 160 23.75 -16.45 8.04
N VAL A 161 23.85 -15.16 8.36
CA VAL A 161 23.37 -14.09 7.49
C VAL A 161 24.19 -14.02 6.18
N ASP A 162 25.48 -14.33 6.24
CA ASP A 162 26.34 -14.43 5.05
C ASP A 162 25.84 -15.52 4.09
N MET A 163 25.46 -16.68 4.60
CA MET A 163 24.88 -17.75 3.79
C MET A 163 23.57 -17.32 3.12
N PHE A 164 22.69 -16.64 3.87
CA PHE A 164 21.45 -16.09 3.31
C PHE A 164 21.73 -15.15 2.14
N TYR A 165 22.67 -14.20 2.31
CA TYR A 165 23.03 -13.27 1.24
C TYR A 165 23.67 -13.96 0.04
N ARG A 166 24.57 -14.92 0.25
CA ARG A 166 25.19 -15.67 -0.86
C ARG A 166 24.13 -16.40 -1.69
N VAL A 167 23.24 -17.14 -1.04
CA VAL A 167 22.17 -17.89 -1.71
C VAL A 167 21.22 -16.94 -2.44
N LEU A 168 20.86 -15.81 -1.82
CA LEU A 168 20.01 -14.81 -2.45
C LEU A 168 20.69 -14.21 -3.70
N ALA A 169 21.96 -13.86 -3.60
CA ALA A 169 22.75 -13.19 -4.63
C ALA A 169 22.94 -14.03 -5.90
N VAL A 170 22.97 -15.38 -5.81
CA VAL A 170 23.14 -16.29 -6.96
C VAL A 170 22.24 -15.93 -8.14
N ASN A 171 21.00 -15.51 -7.86
CA ASN A 171 20.02 -15.15 -8.88
C ASN A 171 19.36 -13.81 -8.56
N PHE A 172 20.08 -12.88 -7.94
CA PHE A 172 19.56 -11.55 -7.65
C PHE A 172 19.87 -10.59 -8.80
N GLY A 173 19.06 -10.67 -9.87
CA GLY A 173 19.16 -9.77 -11.01
C GLY A 173 18.27 -8.53 -10.89
N LEU A 174 18.34 -7.66 -11.91
CA LEU A 174 17.51 -6.46 -12.04
C LEU A 174 16.01 -6.74 -11.88
N MET A 175 15.54 -7.89 -12.37
CA MET A 175 14.14 -8.31 -12.24
C MET A 175 13.69 -8.45 -10.78
N LYS A 176 14.54 -8.98 -9.88
CA LYS A 176 14.18 -9.10 -8.45
C LYS A 176 14.16 -7.74 -7.75
N LEU A 177 14.94 -6.77 -8.22
CA LEU A 177 14.84 -5.39 -7.76
C LEU A 177 13.50 -4.76 -8.17
N VAL A 178 13.06 -5.00 -9.41
CA VAL A 178 11.74 -4.55 -9.88
C VAL A 178 10.64 -5.19 -9.03
N PHE A 179 10.71 -6.49 -8.75
CA PHE A 179 9.73 -7.17 -7.91
C PHE A 179 9.73 -6.63 -6.47
N LEU A 180 10.91 -6.39 -5.89
CA LEU A 180 11.03 -5.75 -4.59
C LEU A 180 10.39 -4.35 -4.59
N ALA A 181 10.62 -3.55 -5.63
CA ALA A 181 10.00 -2.23 -5.76
C ALA A 181 8.47 -2.32 -5.82
N ILE A 182 7.93 -3.30 -6.54
CA ILE A 182 6.48 -3.57 -6.58
C ILE A 182 5.95 -3.95 -5.20
N VAL A 183 6.61 -4.88 -4.50
CA VAL A 183 6.23 -5.28 -3.13
C VAL A 183 6.18 -4.06 -2.20
N VAL A 184 7.22 -3.24 -2.24
CA VAL A 184 7.33 -2.03 -1.43
C VAL A 184 6.22 -1.03 -1.78
N TYR A 185 5.97 -0.83 -3.08
CA TYR A 185 4.92 0.07 -3.54
C TYR A 185 3.53 -0.37 -3.06
N GLU A 186 3.16 -1.63 -3.26
CA GLU A 186 1.86 -2.16 -2.83
C GLU A 186 1.71 -2.11 -1.30
N ALA A 187 2.75 -2.53 -0.58
CA ALA A 187 2.77 -2.49 0.88
C ALA A 187 2.71 -1.06 1.45
N TRP A 188 3.21 -0.06 0.69
CA TRP A 188 3.16 1.35 1.09
C TRP A 188 1.79 2.00 0.81
N VAL A 189 1.20 1.72 -0.35
CA VAL A 189 -0.03 2.37 -0.81
C VAL A 189 -1.24 1.98 0.03
N ILE A 190 -1.34 0.72 0.44
CA ILE A 190 -2.50 0.19 1.19
C ILE A 190 -2.73 0.90 2.55
N PRO A 191 -1.72 1.01 3.44
CA PRO A 191 -1.84 1.71 4.72
C PRO A 191 -1.73 3.24 4.62
N ARG A 192 -1.66 3.83 3.42
CA ARG A 192 -1.44 5.27 3.24
C ARG A 192 -2.61 6.10 3.79
N PRO A 193 -2.35 7.09 4.66
CA PRO A 193 -3.40 8.00 5.12
C PRO A 193 -3.85 8.91 3.96
N PRO A 194 -5.16 9.22 3.84
CA PRO A 194 -5.65 10.15 2.84
C PRO A 194 -5.09 11.55 3.11
N LYS A 195 -4.62 12.24 2.06
CA LYS A 195 -4.22 13.64 2.14
C LYS A 195 -5.47 14.51 1.95
N LEU A 196 -5.68 15.45 2.86
CA LEU A 196 -6.70 16.49 2.69
C LEU A 196 -6.05 17.68 1.99
N ASP A 197 -6.22 17.79 0.67
CA ASP A 197 -5.88 19.01 -0.06
C ASP A 197 -7.01 20.02 0.15
N LEU A 198 -7.02 20.62 1.34
CA LEU A 198 -7.87 21.77 1.63
C LEU A 198 -7.20 22.96 0.95
N ALA A 199 -7.74 23.37 -0.21
CA ALA A 199 -7.31 24.58 -0.91
C ALA A 199 -7.20 25.73 0.10
N ALA A 200 -6.01 26.33 0.16
CA ALA A 200 -5.67 27.44 1.04
C ALA A 200 -6.35 28.74 0.58
#